data_AF-A0A6L7XW40-F1
#
_entry.id   AF-A0A6L7XW40-F1
#
_cell.length_a   1.000
_cell.length_b   1.000
_cell.length_c   1.000
_cell.angle_alpha   90.00
_cell.angle_beta   90.00
_cell.angle_gamma   90.00
#
_symmetry.space_group_name_H-M   'P 1'
#
loop_
_entity.id
_entity.type
_entity.pdbx_description
1 polymer ?
#
loop_
_entity_poly.entity_id
_entity_poly.type
_entity_poly.pdbx_seq_one_letter_code
_entity_poly.pdbx_strand_id
1 'polypeptide(L)'
;MLTKQQIDEFHREGFVLVPGLLEPAEQERYNARFLDIAQGNAPPDMTVMRDVMVVKGAVTPKTPIHGINKIMNLETDPILFDYARHPATLAIARQLTGDRRLYTISTNEVT
;
A
#
# COMPACT_ATOMS: atom_id res chain seq x y z
N MET A 1 9.71 -16.69 4.76
CA MET A 1 10.70 -16.11 5.70
C MET A 1 11.89 -15.63 4.91
N LEU A 2 12.56 -14.56 5.35
CA LEU A 2 13.78 -14.06 4.76
C LEU A 2 14.97 -14.96 5.11
N THR A 3 15.92 -15.07 4.18
CA THR A 3 17.22 -15.66 4.45
C THR A 3 18.13 -14.68 5.19
N LYS A 4 19.20 -15.19 5.83
CA LYS A 4 20.23 -14.32 6.42
C LYS A 4 20.82 -13.34 5.39
N GLN A 5 21.08 -13.81 4.17
CA GLN A 5 21.60 -12.98 3.10
C GLN A 5 20.65 -11.82 2.75
N GLN A 6 19.34 -12.08 2.71
CA GLN A 6 18.32 -11.05 2.47
C GLN A 6 18.24 -10.02 3.60
N ILE A 7 18.42 -10.46 4.86
CA ILE A 7 18.48 -9.56 6.01
C ILE A 7 19.75 -8.69 5.94
N ASP A 8 20.90 -9.30 5.65
CA ASP A 8 22.18 -8.60 5.51
C ASP A 8 22.15 -7.60 4.33
N GLU A 9 21.48 -7.95 3.22
CA GLU A 9 21.22 -7.05 2.09
C GLU A 9 20.35 -5.86 2.49
N PHE A 10 19.25 -6.09 3.22
CA PHE A 10 18.41 -5.01 3.72
C PHE A 10 19.20 -4.02 4.59
N HIS A 11 20.05 -4.50 5.50
CA HIS A 11 20.86 -3.64 6.35
C HIS A 11 21.95 -2.87 5.60
N ARG A 12 22.45 -3.42 4.49
CA ARG A 12 23.50 -2.80 3.68
C ARG A 12 22.94 -1.80 2.66
N GLU A 13 21.86 -2.16 1.98
CA GLU A 13 21.31 -1.42 0.83
C GLU A 13 20.08 -0.57 1.20
N GLY A 14 19.46 -0.82 2.35
CA GLY A 14 18.24 -0.15 2.80
C GLY A 14 16.95 -0.72 2.19
N PHE A 15 17.02 -1.77 1.37
CA PHE A 15 15.86 -2.46 0.82
C PHE A 15 16.16 -3.94 0.57
N VAL A 16 15.10 -4.74 0.42
CA VAL A 16 15.20 -6.15 -0.01
C VAL A 16 13.99 -6.50 -0.88
N LEU A 17 14.21 -7.26 -1.95
CA LEU A 17 13.14 -7.75 -2.80
C LEU A 17 12.66 -9.12 -2.32
N VAL A 18 11.34 -9.26 -2.18
CA VAL A 18 10.68 -10.53 -1.81
C VAL A 18 9.67 -10.89 -2.90
N PRO A 19 10.10 -11.60 -3.95
CA PRO A 19 9.20 -12.01 -5.03
C PRO A 19 8.07 -12.91 -4.50
N GLY A 20 6.86 -12.72 -5.03
CA GLY A 20 5.70 -13.54 -4.65
C GLY A 20 5.25 -13.36 -3.20
N LEU A 21 5.53 -12.20 -2.58
CA LEU A 21 5.07 -11.93 -1.22
C LEU A 21 3.53 -11.92 -1.09
N LEU A 22 2.86 -11.47 -2.15
CA LEU A 22 1.41 -11.48 -2.29
C LEU A 22 1.02 -12.31 -3.50
N GLU A 23 -0.01 -13.12 -3.35
CA GLU A 23 -0.54 -13.94 -4.43
C GLU A 23 -1.17 -13.05 -5.53
N PRO A 24 -1.13 -13.45 -6.81
CA PRO A 24 -1.72 -12.66 -7.89
C PRO A 24 -3.20 -12.31 -7.67
N ALA A 25 -3.96 -13.21 -7.05
CA ALA A 25 -5.37 -12.97 -6.73
C ALA A 25 -5.58 -11.84 -5.70
N GLU A 26 -4.66 -11.69 -4.75
CA GLU A 26 -4.71 -10.61 -3.76
C GLU A 26 -4.35 -9.27 -4.40
N GLN A 27 -3.34 -9.27 -5.27
CA GLN A 27 -2.97 -8.09 -6.05
C GLN A 27 -4.15 -7.61 -6.91
N GLU A 28 -4.84 -8.54 -7.57
CA GLU A 28 -6.03 -8.22 -8.37
C GLU A 28 -7.18 -7.67 -7.51
N ARG A 29 -7.39 -8.22 -6.31
CA ARG A 29 -8.38 -7.69 -5.35
C ARG A 29 -8.08 -6.24 -4.97
N TYR A 30 -6.83 -5.89 -4.71
CA TYR A 30 -6.44 -4.50 -4.41
C TYR A 30 -6.59 -3.58 -5.63
N ASN A 31 -6.20 -4.06 -6.82
CA ASN A 31 -6.35 -3.31 -8.08
C ASN A 31 -7.82 -3.03 -8.39
N ALA A 32 -8.69 -4.03 -8.28
CA ALA A 32 -10.12 -3.87 -8.49
C ALA A 32 -10.71 -2.82 -7.54
N ARG A 33 -10.31 -2.83 -6.26
CA ARG A 33 -10.76 -1.82 -5.30
C ARG A 33 -10.24 -0.42 -5.65
N PHE A 34 -8.99 -0.30 -6.07
CA PHE A 34 -8.46 0.98 -6.54
C PHE A 34 -9.21 1.53 -7.76
N LEU A 35 -9.56 0.69 -8.73
CA LEU A 35 -10.35 1.09 -9.90
C LEU A 35 -11.74 1.61 -9.51
N ASP A 36 -12.38 0.97 -8.54
CA ASP A 36 -13.67 1.40 -8.00
C ASP A 36 -13.57 2.77 -7.28
N ILE A 37 -12.53 2.98 -6.48
CA ILE A 37 -12.21 4.28 -5.86
C ILE A 37 -11.99 5.34 -6.94
N ALA A 38 -11.26 5.01 -8.02
CA ALA A 38 -10.99 5.93 -9.11
C ALA A 38 -12.25 6.36 -9.88
N GLN A 39 -13.32 5.56 -9.82
CA GLN A 39 -14.63 5.87 -10.38
C GLN A 39 -15.49 6.76 -9.46
N GLY A 40 -15.02 7.06 -8.25
CA GLY A 40 -15.69 7.94 -7.29
C GLY A 40 -16.21 7.22 -6.05
N ASN A 41 -15.99 5.91 -5.90
CA ASN A 41 -16.53 5.11 -4.80
C ASN A 41 -15.55 5.02 -3.60
N ALA A 42 -14.85 6.13 -3.35
CA ALA A 42 -13.95 6.28 -2.21
C ALA A 42 -14.75 6.32 -0.89
N PRO A 43 -14.28 5.67 0.19
CA PRO A 43 -14.81 5.91 1.52
C PRO A 43 -14.72 7.40 1.89
N PRO A 44 -15.65 7.93 2.70
CA PRO A 44 -15.69 9.36 3.04
C PRO A 44 -14.39 9.91 3.65
N ASP A 45 -13.71 9.09 4.47
CA ASP A 45 -12.50 9.50 5.20
C ASP A 45 -11.20 9.27 4.40
N MET A 46 -11.31 8.71 3.19
CA MET A 46 -10.18 8.45 2.31
C MET A 46 -9.78 9.71 1.55
N THR A 47 -8.48 10.02 1.53
CA THR A 47 -7.96 11.12 0.72
C THR A 47 -7.52 10.61 -0.65
N VAL A 48 -8.25 11.01 -1.71
CA VAL A 48 -7.86 10.76 -3.11
C VAL A 48 -7.15 11.99 -3.67
N MET A 49 -5.83 11.91 -3.78
CA MET A 49 -5.00 13.00 -4.31
C MET A 49 -4.94 12.91 -5.83
N ARG A 50 -5.15 14.07 -6.47
CA ARG A 50 -5.00 14.22 -7.93
C ARG A 50 -3.77 15.03 -8.25
N ASP A 51 -3.18 14.76 -9.41
CA ASP A 51 -2.03 15.51 -9.88
C ASP A 51 -2.35 17.02 -10.01
N VAL A 52 -1.43 17.88 -9.58
CA VAL A 52 -1.64 19.33 -9.58
C VAL A 52 -1.88 19.87 -10.99
N MET A 53 -1.28 19.27 -12.02
CA MET A 53 -1.46 19.65 -13.42
C MET A 53 -2.85 19.30 -13.92
N VAL A 54 -3.44 18.22 -13.41
CA VAL A 54 -4.84 17.83 -13.67
C VAL A 54 -5.80 18.79 -12.96
N VAL A 55 -5.56 19.05 -11.68
CA VAL A 55 -6.41 19.97 -10.88
C VAL A 55 -6.39 21.40 -11.44
N LYS A 56 -5.24 21.87 -11.92
CA LYS A 56 -5.09 23.19 -12.56
C LYS A 56 -5.61 23.23 -14.01
N GLY A 57 -6.07 22.10 -14.56
CA GLY A 57 -6.56 22.01 -15.94
C GLY A 57 -5.47 22.14 -17.01
N ALA A 58 -4.20 22.09 -16.63
CA ALA A 58 -3.08 22.11 -17.56
C ALA A 58 -2.94 20.78 -18.34
N VAL A 59 -3.45 19.69 -17.77
CA VAL A 59 -3.50 18.35 -18.38
C VAL A 59 -4.87 17.73 -18.17
N THR A 60 -5.48 17.24 -19.24
CA THR A 60 -6.67 16.39 -19.15
C THR A 60 -6.24 14.93 -19.00
N PRO A 61 -6.62 14.22 -17.93
CA PRO A 61 -6.25 12.83 -17.74
C PRO A 61 -6.96 11.94 -18.77
N LYS A 62 -6.27 10.92 -19.29
CA LYS A 62 -6.84 9.99 -20.28
C LYS A 62 -8.08 9.26 -19.76
N THR A 63 -8.05 8.90 -18.48
CA THR A 63 -9.18 8.31 -17.75
C THR A 63 -9.10 8.77 -16.28
N PRO A 64 -10.16 8.58 -15.46
CA PRO A 64 -10.14 9.01 -14.06
C PRO A 64 -8.95 8.50 -13.24
N ILE A 65 -8.56 7.23 -13.44
CA ILE A 65 -7.38 6.63 -12.80
C ILE A 65 -6.09 7.40 -13.12
N HIS A 66 -5.90 7.84 -14.36
CA HIS A 66 -4.69 8.59 -14.76
C HIS A 66 -4.58 9.97 -14.11
N GLY A 67 -5.66 10.47 -13.49
CA GLY A 67 -5.64 11.73 -12.75
C GLY A 67 -5.25 11.59 -11.28
N ILE A 68 -5.21 10.37 -10.74
CA ILE A 68 -4.93 10.08 -9.33
C ILE A 68 -3.45 9.77 -9.17
N ASN A 69 -2.77 10.43 -8.24
CA ASN A 69 -1.34 10.19 -7.95
C ASN A 69 -1.12 9.41 -6.65
N LYS A 70 -2.04 9.52 -5.68
CA LYS A 70 -1.95 8.86 -4.38
C LYS A 70 -3.32 8.74 -3.74
N ILE A 71 -3.51 7.65 -3.00
CA ILE A 71 -4.60 7.50 -2.03
C ILE A 71 -3.98 7.37 -0.62
N MET A 72 -4.62 7.97 0.37
CA MET A 72 -4.20 7.93 1.78
C MET A 72 -5.42 7.67 2.67
N ASN A 73 -5.17 7.34 3.94
CA ASN A 73 -6.19 7.04 4.94
C ASN A 73 -6.98 5.79 4.54
N LEU A 74 -6.27 4.66 4.49
CA LEU A 74 -6.81 3.38 3.99
C LEU A 74 -7.55 2.60 5.06
N GLU A 75 -7.41 2.98 6.33
CA GLU A 75 -7.89 2.28 7.53
C GLU A 75 -9.39 1.97 7.57
N THR A 76 -10.21 2.83 6.95
CA THR A 76 -11.66 2.60 6.87
C THR A 76 -12.06 1.73 5.68
N ASP A 77 -11.11 1.40 4.78
CA ASP A 77 -11.35 0.53 3.63
C ASP A 77 -10.99 -0.92 3.98
N PRO A 78 -11.97 -1.83 4.10
CA PRO A 78 -11.70 -3.20 4.55
C PRO A 78 -10.87 -4.01 3.54
N ILE A 79 -10.81 -3.59 2.27
CA ILE A 79 -10.01 -4.29 1.26
C ILE A 79 -8.58 -3.75 1.28
N LEU A 80 -8.39 -2.43 1.23
CA LEU A 80 -7.04 -1.87 1.18
C LEU A 80 -6.32 -1.95 2.53
N PHE A 81 -7.04 -1.86 3.65
CA PHE A 81 -6.42 -2.01 4.97
C PHE A 81 -5.97 -3.45 5.26
N ASP A 82 -6.49 -4.45 4.55
CA ASP A 82 -5.99 -5.83 4.63
C ASP A 82 -4.50 -5.91 4.25
N TYR A 83 -4.02 -5.07 3.35
CA TYR A 83 -2.59 -5.02 2.99
C TYR A 83 -1.70 -4.69 4.20
N ALA A 84 -2.10 -3.69 4.99
CA ALA A 84 -1.36 -3.29 6.19
C ALA A 84 -1.37 -4.36 7.29
N ARG A 85 -2.36 -5.26 7.26
CA ARG A 85 -2.54 -6.37 8.20
C ARG A 85 -2.11 -7.73 7.62
N HIS A 86 -1.57 -7.75 6.41
CA HIS A 86 -1.32 -9.00 5.70
C HIS A 86 -0.24 -9.83 6.43
N PRO A 87 -0.52 -11.09 6.80
CA PRO A 87 0.39 -11.88 7.63
C PRO A 87 1.79 -12.03 7.06
N ALA A 88 1.91 -12.20 5.73
CA ALA A 88 3.22 -12.33 5.10
C ALA A 88 4.01 -11.00 5.16
N THR A 89 3.34 -9.87 4.93
CA THR A 89 3.96 -8.53 5.00
C THR A 89 4.47 -8.25 6.42
N LEU A 90 3.63 -8.53 7.43
CA LEU A 90 3.98 -8.34 8.83
C LEU A 90 5.11 -9.28 9.27
N ALA A 91 5.11 -10.54 8.81
CA ALA A 91 6.19 -11.48 9.11
C ALA A 91 7.54 -10.97 8.57
N ILE A 92 7.58 -10.43 7.35
CA ILE A 92 8.79 -9.81 6.79
C ILE A 92 9.21 -8.60 7.61
N ALA A 93 8.29 -7.69 7.91
CA ALA A 93 8.57 -6.49 8.70
C ALA A 93 9.11 -6.83 10.11
N ARG A 94 8.55 -7.84 10.79
CA ARG A 94 9.06 -8.30 12.09
C ARG A 94 10.48 -8.87 11.99
N GLN A 95 10.80 -9.63 10.94
CA GLN A 95 12.15 -10.16 10.75
C GLN A 95 13.18 -9.05 10.55
N LEU A 96 12.84 -8.01 9.79
CA LEU A 96 13.74 -6.89 9.53
C LEU A 96 13.91 -5.94 10.73
N THR A 97 12.89 -5.84 11.60
CA THR A 97 12.87 -4.90 12.73
C THR A 97 13.15 -5.53 14.09
N GLY A 98 13.30 -6.85 14.15
CA GLY A 98 13.68 -7.60 15.36
C GLY A 98 12.53 -8.00 16.27
N ASP A 99 11.46 -8.57 15.71
CA ASP A 99 10.26 -9.11 16.40
C ASP A 99 9.66 -8.17 17.45
N ARG A 100 9.61 -6.88 17.11
CA ARG A 100 8.96 -5.84 17.91
C ARG A 100 7.47 -5.77 17.57
N ARG A 101 6.71 -5.12 18.44
CA ARG A 101 5.33 -4.71 18.10
C ARG A 101 5.38 -3.74 16.93
N LEU A 102 4.59 -4.03 15.89
CA LEU A 102 4.43 -3.18 14.73
C LEU A 102 3.20 -2.30 14.93
N TYR A 103 3.28 -1.07 14.43
CA TYR A 103 2.21 -0.10 14.50
C TYR A 103 2.05 0.52 13.12
N THR A 104 0.81 0.77 12.71
CA THR A 104 0.56 1.60 11.53
C THR A 104 0.81 3.07 11.89
N ILE A 105 1.33 3.86 10.95
CA ILE A 105 1.46 5.32 11.15
C ILE A 105 0.09 5.99 11.06
N SER A 106 -0.87 5.41 10.33
CA SER A 106 -2.19 6.02 10.13
C SER A 106 -3.14 5.86 11.32
N THR A 107 -3.13 4.70 12.00
CA THR A 107 -4.04 4.43 13.13
C THR A 107 -3.36 4.29 14.48
N ASN A 108 -2.02 4.12 14.51
CA ASN A 108 -1.28 3.69 15.71
C ASN A 108 -1.82 2.39 16.33
N GLU A 109 -2.52 1.58 15.55
CA GLU A 109 -2.99 0.26 15.99
C GLU A 109 -1.89 -0.78 15.81
N VAL A 110 -1.85 -1.74 16.73
CA VAL A 110 -0.92 -2.87 16.64
C VAL A 110 -1.36 -3.77 15.50
N THR A 111 -0.44 -4.01 14.57
CA THR A 111 -0.58 -5.02 13.50
C THR A 111 0.26 -6.25 13.81
#